data_AF-A0A1Y0BHI2-F1
#
_entry.id   AF-A0A1Y0BHI2-F1
#
_cell.length_a   1.000
_cell.length_b   1.000
_cell.length_c   1.000
_cell.angle_alpha   90.00
_cell.angle_beta   90.00
_cell.angle_gamma   90.00
#
_symmetry.space_group_name_H-M   'P 1'
#
loop_
_entity.id
_entity.type
_entity.pdbx_description
1 polymer ?
#
loop_
_entity_poly.entity_id
_entity_poly.type
_entity_poly.pdbx_seq_one_letter_code
_entity_poly.pdbx_strand_id
1 'polypeptide(L)' 'MESLPALVSEKLGWDRSAFEDFISSDAATERYDEQTHAAIERKVFGVPTMFLGDEMWWGNDRLFMLENAVGGAPVNGE' A
#
# COMPACT_ATOMS: atom_id res chain seq x y z
N MET A 1 -26.08 3.87 -9.73
CA MET A 1 -24.65 4.20 -9.59
C MET A 1 -23.96 2.90 -9.21
N GLU A 2 -22.95 2.47 -9.97
CA GLU A 2 -22.19 1.26 -9.65
C GLU A 2 -21.37 1.46 -8.39
N SER A 3 -21.15 0.38 -7.62
CA SER A 3 -20.34 0.43 -6.41
C SER A 3 -18.85 0.58 -6.75
N LEU A 4 -18.06 1.15 -5.84
CA LEU A 4 -16.60 1.22 -6.03
C LEU A 4 -15.97 -0.16 -6.27
N PRO A 5 -16.34 -1.23 -5.53
CA PRO A 5 -15.83 -2.57 -5.82
C PRO A 5 -16.15 -3.09 -7.22
N ALA A 6 -17.34 -2.79 -7.75
CA ALA A 6 -17.71 -3.15 -9.12
C ALA A 6 -16.81 -2.45 -10.15
N LEU A 7 -16.60 -1.14 -10.00
CA LEU A 7 -15.74 -0.37 -10.91
C LEU A 7 -14.27 -0.82 -10.87
N VAL A 8 -13.75 -1.16 -9.69
CA VAL A 8 -12.36 -1.62 -9.52
C VAL A 8 -12.17 -3.02 -10.11
N SER A 9 -13.06 -3.96 -9.78
CA SER A 9 -12.97 -5.33 -10.29
C SER A 9 -13.07 -5.39 -11.82
N GLU A 10 -13.96 -4.60 -12.43
CA GLU A 10 -14.05 -4.49 -13.89
C GLU A 10 -12.75 -3.93 -14.50
N LYS A 11 -12.25 -2.80 -13.98
CA LYS A 11 -11.03 -2.16 -14.48
C LYS A 11 -9.79 -3.06 -14.37
N LEU A 12 -9.72 -3.91 -13.35
CA LEU A 12 -8.59 -4.80 -13.11
C LEU A 12 -8.79 -6.21 -13.67
N GLY A 13 -9.96 -6.52 -14.25
CA GLY A 13 -10.30 -7.83 -14.79
C GLY A 13 -10.41 -8.92 -13.71
N TRP A 14 -10.80 -8.55 -12.50
CA TRP A 14 -10.96 -9.47 -11.38
C TRP A 14 -12.37 -10.09 -11.35
N ASP A 15 -12.49 -11.28 -10.76
CA ASP A 15 -13.79 -11.86 -10.46
C ASP A 15 -14.49 -10.98 -9.40
N ARG A 16 -15.61 -10.39 -9.79
CA ARG A 16 -16.34 -9.44 -8.96
C ARG A 16 -16.91 -10.09 -7.69
N SER A 17 -17.47 -11.30 -7.80
CA SER A 17 -18.07 -11.96 -6.65
C SER A 17 -16.99 -12.31 -5.64
N ALA A 18 -15.91 -12.94 -6.09
CA ALA A 18 -14.79 -13.31 -5.24
C ALA A 18 -14.15 -12.08 -4.57
N PHE A 19 -14.05 -10.95 -5.27
CA PHE A 19 -13.56 -9.70 -4.71
C PHE A 19 -14.49 -9.13 -3.64
N GLU A 20 -15.79 -9.01 -3.92
CA GLU A 20 -16.80 -8.49 -2.98
C GLU A 20 -16.95 -9.39 -1.73
N ASP A 21 -16.88 -10.71 -1.92
CA ASP A 21 -16.90 -11.70 -0.85
C ASP A 21 -15.66 -11.56 0.04
N PHE A 22 -14.48 -11.38 -0.56
CA PHE A 22 -13.24 -11.23 0.20
C PHE A 22 -13.22 -9.95 1.03
N ILE A 23 -13.49 -8.78 0.44
CA ILE A 23 -13.42 -7.49 1.15
C ILE A 23 -14.45 -7.36 2.29
N SER A 24 -15.48 -8.21 2.29
CA SER A 24 -16.53 -8.26 3.32
C SER A 24 -16.32 -9.41 4.33
N SER A 25 -15.24 -10.19 4.18
CA SER A 25 -14.96 -11.35 5.03
C SER A 25 -14.19 -10.97 6.29
N ASP A 26 -14.36 -11.78 7.35
CA ASP A 26 -13.58 -11.65 8.58
C ASP A 26 -12.08 -11.74 8.31
N ALA A 27 -11.65 -12.59 7.37
CA ALA A 27 -10.25 -12.74 7.00
C ALA A 27 -9.63 -11.45 6.43
N ALA A 28 -10.40 -10.64 5.70
CA ALA A 28 -9.92 -9.34 5.23
C ALA A 28 -9.81 -8.32 6.36
N THR A 29 -10.77 -8.30 7.29
CA THR A 29 -10.72 -7.45 8.49
C THR A 29 -9.56 -7.80 9.40
N GLU A 30 -9.38 -9.09 9.72
CA GLU A 30 -8.26 -9.57 10.52
C GLU A 30 -6.92 -9.17 9.90
N ARG A 31 -6.75 -9.38 8.59
CA ARG A 31 -5.52 -8.99 7.88
C ARG A 31 -5.30 -7.48 7.91
N TYR A 32 -6.35 -6.67 7.77
CA TYR A 32 -6.26 -5.21 7.85
C TYR A 32 -5.81 -4.76 9.25
N ASP A 33 -6.38 -5.34 10.31
CA ASP A 33 -6.04 -5.01 11.69
C ASP A 33 -4.62 -5.44 12.05
N GLU A 34 -4.21 -6.65 11.64
CA GLU A 34 -2.84 -7.16 11.81
C GLU A 34 -1.81 -6.24 11.15
N GLN A 35 -2.06 -5.83 9.90
CA GLN A 35 -1.15 -4.93 9.17
C GLN A 35 -1.10 -3.54 9.81
N THR A 36 -2.22 -3.05 10.33
CA THR A 36 -2.29 -1.78 11.05
C THR A 36 -1.52 -1.83 12.37
N HIS A 37 -1.68 -2.91 13.15
CA HIS A 37 -0.93 -3.11 14.38
C HIS A 37 0.58 -3.23 14.11
N ALA A 38 0.99 -3.99 13.10
CA ALA A 38 2.40 -4.09 12.71
C ALA A 38 3.00 -2.72 12.34
N ALA A 39 2.24 -1.87 11.63
CA ALA A 39 2.67 -0.51 11.31
C ALA A 39 2.84 0.36 12.58
N ILE A 40 1.89 0.27 13.53
CA ILE A 40 1.95 0.98 14.82
C ILE A 40 3.16 0.52 15.66
N GLU A 41 3.39 -0.78 15.75
CA GLU A 41 4.53 -1.36 16.45
C GLU A 41 5.86 -0.85 15.87
N ARG A 42 5.92 -0.74 14.54
CA ARG A 42 7.06 -0.18 13.80
C ARG A 42 7.12 1.36 13.79
N LYS A 43 6.28 2.03 14.58
CA LYS A 43 6.24 3.49 14.77
C LYS A 43 5.90 4.28 13.50
N VAL A 44 5.17 3.69 12.57
CA VAL A 44 4.59 4.44 11.44
C VAL A 44 3.62 5.49 11.98
N PHE A 45 3.79 6.74 11.56
CA PHE A 45 3.00 7.88 12.04
C PHE A 45 2.27 8.65 10.93
N GLY A 46 2.46 8.27 9.66
CA GLY A 46 1.85 8.93 8.52
C GLY A 46 2.01 8.14 7.23
N VAL A 47 1.40 8.62 6.14
CA VAL A 47 1.44 7.97 4.82
C VAL A 47 1.83 8.94 3.70
N PRO A 48 2.55 8.47 2.65
CA PRO A 48 3.15 7.14 2.57
C PRO A 48 4.41 7.03 3.46
N THR A 49 4.58 5.86 4.08
CA THR A 49 5.81 5.46 4.78
C THR A 49 6.33 4.20 4.14
N MET A 50 7.61 4.20 3.78
CA MET A 50 8.32 3.09 3.15
C MET A 50 9.43 2.64 4.08
N PHE A 51 9.86 1.38 3.96
CA PHE A 51 11.00 0.85 4.70
C PHE A 51 11.99 0.17 3.78
N LEU A 52 13.28 0.43 4.01
CA LEU A 52 14.40 -0.28 3.38
C LEU A 52 15.22 -0.93 4.49
N GLY A 53 15.11 -2.26 4.64
CA GLY A 53 15.61 -2.94 5.84
C GLY A 53 14.94 -2.36 7.08
N ASP A 54 15.73 -1.84 8.02
CA ASP A 54 15.28 -1.20 9.26
C ASP A 54 15.11 0.33 9.15
N GLU A 55 15.46 0.94 8.01
CA GLU A 55 15.34 2.38 7.79
C GLU A 55 13.91 2.78 7.40
N MET A 56 13.35 3.77 8.09
CA MET A 56 12.04 4.35 7.80
C MET A 56 12.18 5.60 6.91
N TRP A 57 11.40 5.64 5.83
CA TRP A 57 11.33 6.75 4.87
C TRP A 57 9.90 7.27 4.78
N TRP A 58 9.67 8.54 5.12
CA TRP A 58 8.32 9.14 5.14
C TRP A 58 8.19 10.27 4.12
N GLY A 59 7.07 10.30 3.40
CA GLY A 59 6.75 11.30 2.39
C GLY A 59 6.98 10.83 0.96
N ASN A 60 6.11 11.26 0.04
CA ASN A 60 6.25 10.96 -1.39
C ASN A 60 7.25 11.89 -2.10
N ASP A 61 7.54 13.06 -1.53
CA ASP A 61 8.41 14.10 -2.08
C ASP A 61 9.91 13.75 -1.99
N ARG A 62 10.24 12.61 -1.37
CA ARG A 62 11.61 12.09 -1.21
C ARG A 62 11.80 10.70 -1.82
N LEU A 63 10.88 10.24 -2.67
CA LEU A 63 10.98 8.92 -3.31
C LEU A 63 12.29 8.74 -4.10
N PHE A 64 12.79 9.78 -4.76
CA PHE A 64 14.08 9.74 -5.45
C PHE A 64 15.26 9.40 -4.52
N MET A 65 15.19 9.78 -3.23
CA MET A 65 16.23 9.44 -2.25
C MET A 65 16.19 7.95 -1.91
N LEU A 66 14.99 7.39 -1.77
CA LEU A 66 14.80 5.96 -1.56
C LEU A 66 15.24 5.16 -2.79
N GLU A 67 14.93 5.62 -4.01
CA GLU A 67 15.42 5.03 -5.26
C GLU A 67 16.95 4.98 -5.30
N ASN A 68 17.62 6.09 -4.95
CA ASN A 68 19.07 6.12 -4.86
C ASN A 68 19.59 5.15 -3.78
N ALA A 69 18.93 5.05 -2.64
CA ALA A 69 19.32 4.16 -1.54
C ALA A 69 19.22 2.67 -1.91
N VAL A 70 18.24 2.28 -2.74
CA VAL A 70 18.13 0.90 -3.26
C VAL A 70 19.08 0.59 -4.42
N GLY A 71 19.88 1.56 -4.86
CA GLY A 71 20.81 1.42 -5.99
C GLY A 71 20.18 1.65 -7.37
N GLY A 72 19.02 2.31 -7.43
CA GLY A 72 18.45 2.81 -8.68
C GLY A 72 19.36 3.86 -9.33
N ALA A 73 19.37 3.92 -10.66
CA ALA A 73 20.03 5.01 -11.37
C ALA A 73 19.35 6.34 -10.98
N PRO A 74 20.11 7.44 -10.81
CA PRO A 74 19.51 8.72 -10.49
C PRO A 74 18.47 9.10 -11.55
N VAL A 75 17.24 9.34 -11.11
CA VAL A 75 16.26 10.04 -11.93
C VAL A 75 16.80 11.45 -12.14
N ASN A 76 17.21 11.77 -13.36
CA ASN A 76 17.59 13.13 -13.73
C ASN A 76 16.37 14.01 -13.52
N GLY A 77 16.35 14.77 -12.43
CA GLY A 77 15.31 15.75 -12.16
C GLY A 77 15.48 16.94 -13.11
N GLU A 78 14.47 17.19 -13.93
CA GLU A 78 14.13 18.55 -14.37
C GLU A 78 13.36 19.27 -13.26
#